data_AF-N1QXE4-F1
#
_entry.id   AF-N1QXE4-F1
#
_cell.length_a   1.000
_cell.length_b   1.000
_cell.length_c   1.000
_cell.angle_alpha   90.00
_cell.angle_beta   90.00
_cell.angle_gamma   90.00
#
_symmetry.space_group_name_H-M   'P 1'
#
loop_
_entity.id
_entity.type
_entity.pdbx_description
1 polymer ?
#
loop_
_entity_poly.entity_id
_entity_poly.type
_entity_poly.pdbx_seq_one_letter_code
_entity_poly.pdbx_strand_id
1 'polypeptide(L)'
;MKNVSSDEENKLRPHLDVATKLSKYCAYLLVSARKLLPGRPYDTLCVLDAVAVEATVFLKNSRDKYEVMRNLAGSEETIFEGGAKLGKQLEDIQDVTQRWKVLADFWAEMLLYLAPSDNVKEHIEELANGGEFITHLWALLSHAVILERQEDHQVGSV
;
A
#
# COMPACT_ATOMS: atom_id res chain seq x y z
N MET A 1 20.24 -31.19 -8.97
CA MET A 1 19.71 -30.13 -8.08
C MET A 1 20.88 -29.22 -7.75
N LYS A 2 20.93 -28.03 -8.37
CA LYS A 2 22.02 -27.07 -8.14
C LYS A 2 21.72 -26.34 -6.82
N ASN A 3 22.70 -26.24 -5.92
CA ASN A 3 22.65 -25.41 -4.74
C ASN A 3 22.33 -23.96 -5.17
N VAL A 4 21.06 -23.57 -5.05
CA VAL A 4 20.69 -22.16 -4.92
C VAL A 4 21.21 -21.77 -3.55
N SER A 5 22.42 -21.19 -3.55
CA SER A 5 23.31 -20.96 -2.42
C SER A 5 22.63 -20.15 -1.33
N SER A 6 22.92 -20.47 -0.07
CA SER A 6 22.48 -19.73 1.14
C SER A 6 22.58 -18.20 1.01
N ASP A 7 23.48 -17.71 0.18
CA ASP A 7 23.70 -16.28 -0.07
C ASP A 7 22.53 -15.59 -0.76
N GLU A 8 21.86 -16.26 -1.70
CA GLU A 8 20.69 -15.70 -2.38
C GLU A 8 19.46 -15.69 -1.46
N GLU A 9 19.32 -16.73 -0.64
CA GLU A 9 18.28 -16.75 0.39
C GLU A 9 18.50 -15.66 1.45
N ASN A 10 19.75 -15.43 1.85
CA ASN A 10 20.12 -14.38 2.81
C ASN A 10 19.87 -12.96 2.26
N LYS A 11 19.99 -12.75 0.94
CA LYS A 11 19.64 -11.47 0.28
C LYS A 11 18.14 -11.28 0.11
N LEU A 12 17.41 -12.37 -0.16
CA LEU A 12 15.98 -12.34 -0.40
C LEU A 12 15.17 -12.09 0.88
N ARG A 13 15.49 -12.81 1.97
CA ARG A 13 14.70 -12.82 3.21
C ARG A 13 14.40 -11.43 3.78
N PRO A 14 15.34 -10.48 3.86
CA PRO A 14 15.06 -9.14 4.38
C PRO A 14 13.98 -8.39 3.58
N HIS A 15 14.04 -8.45 2.25
CA HIS A 15 13.07 -7.78 1.39
C HIS A 15 11.68 -8.41 1.50
N LEU A 16 11.61 -9.74 1.49
CA LEU A 16 10.36 -10.47 1.71
C LEU A 16 9.70 -10.08 3.05
N ASP A 17 10.50 -10.03 4.11
CA ASP A 17 10.05 -9.67 5.45
C ASP A 17 9.50 -8.24 5.51
N VAL A 18 10.23 -7.27 4.97
CA VAL A 18 9.81 -5.86 4.93
C VAL A 18 8.54 -5.72 4.10
N ALA A 19 8.50 -6.25 2.88
CA ALA A 19 7.32 -6.20 2.02
C ALA A 19 6.08 -6.80 2.72
N THR A 20 6.23 -7.94 3.38
CA THR A 20 5.12 -8.63 4.05
C THR A 20 4.66 -7.89 5.31
N LYS A 21 5.59 -7.36 6.12
CA LYS A 21 5.25 -6.63 7.35
C LYS A 21 4.59 -5.29 7.02
N LEU A 22 5.15 -4.54 6.09
CA LEU A 22 4.63 -3.23 5.71
C LEU A 22 3.31 -3.31 4.95
N SER A 23 3.14 -4.27 4.03
CA SER A 23 1.83 -4.47 3.36
C SER A 23 0.71 -4.78 4.36
N LYS A 24 0.97 -5.67 5.33
CA LYS A 24 0.02 -5.99 6.40
C LYS A 24 -0.26 -4.78 7.28
N TYR A 25 0.76 -3.99 7.60
CA TYR A 25 0.58 -2.77 8.39
C TYR A 25 -0.25 -1.73 7.63
N CYS A 26 0.02 -1.51 6.34
CA CYS A 26 -0.79 -0.62 5.50
C CYS A 26 -2.25 -1.07 5.41
N ALA A 27 -2.50 -2.38 5.25
CA ALA A 27 -3.85 -2.94 5.28
C ALA A 27 -4.54 -2.74 6.64
N TYR A 28 -3.81 -2.93 7.74
CA TYR A 28 -4.28 -2.63 9.09
C TYR A 28 -4.65 -1.14 9.24
N LEU A 29 -3.80 -0.23 8.79
CA LEU A 29 -4.08 1.20 8.85
C LEU A 29 -5.36 1.54 8.07
N LEU A 30 -5.52 0.98 6.87
CA LEU A 30 -6.68 1.22 6.01
C LEU A 30 -8.00 0.77 6.67
N VAL A 31 -7.99 -0.38 7.36
CA VAL A 31 -9.19 -0.98 7.95
C VAL A 31 -9.48 -0.43 9.35
N SER A 32 -8.43 -0.23 10.15
CA SER A 32 -8.53 -0.03 11.61
C SER A 32 -8.07 1.34 12.09
N ALA A 33 -7.11 1.99 11.42
CA ALA A 33 -6.52 3.26 11.87
C ALA A 33 -6.62 4.39 10.83
N ARG A 34 -7.62 4.33 9.96
CA ARG A 34 -7.86 5.25 8.82
C ARG A 34 -7.92 6.73 9.17
N LYS A 35 -8.22 7.09 10.41
CA LYS A 35 -8.20 8.48 10.86
C LYS A 35 -6.79 9.10 10.89
N LEU A 36 -5.76 8.26 10.94
CA LEU A 36 -4.35 8.65 10.90
C LEU A 36 -3.83 8.79 9.47
N LEU A 37 -4.60 8.38 8.46
CA LEU A 37 -4.21 8.48 7.05
C LEU A 37 -4.54 9.89 6.48
N PRO A 38 -3.91 10.30 5.37
CA PRO A 38 -4.27 11.52 4.65
C PRO A 38 -5.67 11.44 4.04
N GLY A 39 -6.27 12.61 3.81
CA GLY A 39 -7.58 12.73 3.19
C GLY A 39 -8.73 12.39 4.14
N ARG A 40 -9.93 12.21 3.59
CA ARG A 40 -11.14 11.95 4.38
C ARG A 40 -11.29 10.44 4.63
N PRO A 41 -11.42 9.98 5.88
CA PRO A 41 -11.55 8.56 6.19
C PRO A 41 -12.77 7.87 5.54
N TYR A 42 -13.82 8.65 5.24
CA TYR A 42 -15.01 8.15 4.56
C TYR A 42 -14.74 7.83 3.08
N ASP A 43 -14.03 8.71 2.36
CA ASP A 43 -13.70 8.52 0.96
C ASP A 43 -12.84 7.25 0.77
N THR A 44 -11.85 7.06 1.65
CA THR A 44 -11.02 5.86 1.71
C THR A 44 -11.84 4.59 1.93
N LEU A 45 -12.87 4.64 2.79
CA LEU A 45 -13.77 3.52 3.01
C LEU A 45 -14.59 3.20 1.76
N CYS A 46 -15.15 4.23 1.10
CA CYS A 46 -15.92 4.04 -0.12
C CYS A 46 -15.09 3.38 -1.23
N VAL A 47 -13.83 3.79 -1.40
CA VAL A 47 -12.91 3.18 -2.36
C VAL A 47 -12.62 1.72 -1.97
N LEU A 48 -12.36 1.43 -0.69
CA LEU A 48 -12.13 0.06 -0.23
C LEU A 48 -13.35 -0.84 -0.47
N ASP A 49 -14.55 -0.36 -0.17
CA ASP A 49 -15.80 -1.09 -0.38
C ASP A 49 -16.05 -1.34 -1.88
N ALA A 50 -15.79 -0.35 -2.74
CA ALA A 50 -15.88 -0.50 -4.19
C ALA A 50 -14.94 -1.59 -4.70
N VAL A 51 -13.66 -1.57 -4.28
CA VAL A 51 -12.67 -2.60 -4.63
C VAL A 51 -13.10 -3.98 -4.13
N ALA A 52 -13.67 -4.06 -2.93
CA ALA A 52 -14.16 -5.32 -2.39
C ALA A 52 -15.33 -5.89 -3.22
N VAL A 53 -16.27 -5.03 -3.64
CA VAL A 53 -17.38 -5.41 -4.53
C VAL A 53 -16.84 -5.90 -5.87
N GLU A 54 -15.94 -5.14 -6.51
CA GLU A 54 -15.28 -5.53 -7.77
C GLU A 54 -14.62 -6.90 -7.64
N ALA A 55 -13.80 -7.10 -6.60
CA ALA A 55 -13.13 -8.38 -6.33
C ALA A 55 -14.13 -9.53 -6.17
N THR A 56 -15.27 -9.31 -5.51
CA THR A 56 -16.29 -10.36 -5.35
C THR A 56 -16.95 -10.74 -6.66
N VAL A 57 -17.11 -9.80 -7.59
CA VAL A 57 -17.67 -10.04 -8.92
C VAL A 57 -16.69 -10.85 -9.77
N PHE A 58 -15.44 -10.40 -9.86
CA PHE A 58 -14.41 -11.07 -10.67
C PHE A 58 -14.01 -12.45 -10.14
N LEU A 59 -13.94 -12.61 -8.82
CA LEU A 59 -13.48 -13.85 -8.19
C LEU A 59 -14.61 -14.82 -7.84
N LYS A 60 -15.85 -14.51 -8.26
CA LYS A 60 -17.04 -15.31 -7.95
C LYS A 60 -16.88 -16.75 -8.46
N ASN A 61 -17.14 -17.73 -7.60
CA ASN A 61 -17.08 -19.16 -7.92
C ASN A 61 -15.71 -19.65 -8.45
N SER A 62 -14.65 -18.84 -8.35
CA SER A 62 -13.32 -19.27 -8.77
C SER A 62 -12.74 -20.25 -7.78
N ARG A 63 -12.21 -21.37 -8.30
CA ARG A 63 -11.41 -22.33 -7.51
C ARG A 63 -9.96 -21.86 -7.35
N ASP A 64 -9.47 -21.11 -8.33
CA ASP A 64 -8.12 -20.55 -8.36
C ASP A 64 -8.22 -19.05 -8.61
N LYS A 65 -8.32 -18.29 -7.51
CA LYS A 65 -8.44 -16.83 -7.56
C LYS A 65 -7.18 -16.19 -8.14
N TYR A 66 -6.03 -16.81 -7.92
CA TYR A 66 -4.75 -16.31 -8.41
C TYR A 66 -4.71 -16.38 -9.94
N GLU A 67 -5.08 -17.52 -10.52
CA GLU A 67 -5.09 -17.67 -11.99
C GLU A 67 -6.10 -16.73 -12.66
N VAL A 68 -7.24 -16.46 -12.02
CA VAL A 68 -8.19 -15.43 -12.49
C VAL A 68 -7.55 -14.04 -12.49
N MET A 69 -6.94 -13.63 -11.38
CA MET A 69 -6.27 -12.31 -11.28
C MET A 69 -5.12 -12.18 -12.27
N ARG A 70 -4.34 -13.24 -12.50
CA ARG A 70 -3.21 -13.24 -13.43
C ARG A 70 -3.64 -13.11 -14.90
N ASN A 71 -4.85 -13.54 -15.21
CA ASN A 71 -5.41 -13.54 -16.56
C ASN A 71 -6.43 -12.42 -16.81
N LEU A 72 -6.70 -11.55 -15.82
CA LEU A 72 -7.42 -10.30 -16.04
C LEU A 72 -6.63 -9.49 -17.09
N ALA A 73 -7.21 -9.33 -18.29
CA ALA A 73 -6.54 -8.74 -19.43
C ALA A 73 -7.18 -7.41 -19.85
N GLY A 74 -6.35 -6.36 -19.90
CA GLY A 74 -6.41 -5.35 -20.97
C GLY A 74 -6.94 -3.97 -20.63
N SER A 75 -8.01 -3.83 -19.86
CA SER A 75 -8.57 -2.53 -19.50
C SER A 75 -8.44 -2.27 -17.99
N GLU A 76 -7.95 -1.08 -17.63
CA GLU A 76 -8.02 -0.57 -16.25
C GLU A 76 -9.40 0.08 -16.06
N GLU A 77 -10.46 -0.73 -16.17
CA GLU A 77 -11.83 -0.26 -15.95
C GLU A 77 -12.13 -0.09 -14.46
N THR A 78 -11.47 -0.89 -13.62
CA THR A 78 -11.66 -0.88 -12.17
C THR A 78 -10.34 -0.82 -11.40
N ILE A 79 -10.41 -0.39 -10.14
CA ILE A 79 -9.24 -0.34 -9.25
C ILE A 79 -8.74 -1.77 -8.97
N PHE A 80 -9.66 -2.72 -8.79
CA PHE A 80 -9.29 -4.12 -8.64
C PHE A 80 -8.53 -4.69 -9.85
N GLU A 81 -8.98 -4.41 -11.07
CA GLU A 81 -8.28 -4.85 -12.29
C GLU A 81 -6.91 -4.22 -12.44
N GLY A 82 -6.79 -2.92 -12.16
CA GLY A 82 -5.50 -2.22 -12.12
C GLY A 82 -4.54 -2.88 -11.14
N GLY A 83 -5.02 -3.24 -9.94
CA GLY A 83 -4.24 -3.97 -8.95
C GLY A 83 -3.78 -5.36 -9.43
N ALA A 84 -4.66 -6.12 -10.08
CA ALA A 84 -4.33 -7.43 -10.65
C ALA A 84 -3.28 -7.33 -11.76
N LYS A 85 -3.40 -6.32 -12.64
CA LYS A 85 -2.43 -6.03 -13.70
C LYS A 85 -1.06 -5.66 -13.13
N LEU A 86 -0.99 -4.82 -12.10
CA LEU A 86 0.27 -4.51 -11.41
C LEU A 86 0.90 -5.76 -10.79
N GLY A 87 0.08 -6.62 -10.18
CA GLY A 87 0.53 -7.93 -9.67
C GLY A 87 1.19 -8.79 -10.76
N LYS A 88 0.57 -8.87 -11.93
CA LYS A 88 1.13 -9.58 -13.10
C LYS A 88 2.46 -8.96 -13.56
N GLN A 89 2.55 -7.65 -13.66
CA GLN A 89 3.80 -6.97 -14.04
C GLN A 89 4.93 -7.24 -13.05
N LEU A 90 4.62 -7.32 -11.75
CA LEU A 90 5.59 -7.73 -10.73
C LEU A 90 6.05 -9.19 -10.93
N GLU A 91 5.15 -10.08 -11.36
CA GLU A 91 5.52 -11.47 -11.67
C GLU A 91 6.45 -11.62 -12.87
N ASP A 92 6.39 -10.69 -13.82
CA ASP A 92 7.25 -10.70 -15.00
C ASP A 92 8.72 -10.43 -14.64
N ILE A 93 8.99 -9.85 -13.45
CA ILE A 93 10.35 -9.68 -12.90
C ILE A 93 10.94 -11.04 -12.56
N GLN A 94 11.77 -11.60 -13.44
CA GLN A 94 12.32 -12.97 -13.31
C GLN A 94 13.21 -13.16 -12.08
N ASP A 95 13.97 -12.12 -11.69
CA ASP A 95 14.78 -12.14 -10.48
C ASP A 95 13.88 -11.98 -9.25
N VAL A 96 13.74 -13.07 -8.49
CA VAL A 96 12.90 -13.13 -7.29
C VAL A 96 13.40 -12.17 -6.21
N THR A 97 14.71 -12.04 -6.01
CA THR A 97 15.30 -11.12 -5.03
C THR A 97 14.96 -9.67 -5.41
N GLN A 98 15.15 -9.31 -6.68
CA GLN A 98 14.81 -7.98 -7.17
C GLN A 98 13.30 -7.71 -7.10
N ARG A 99 12.45 -8.69 -7.40
CA ARG A 99 10.99 -8.58 -7.29
C ARG A 99 10.55 -8.23 -5.87
N TRP A 100 11.09 -8.95 -4.87
CA TRP A 100 10.78 -8.68 -3.47
C TRP A 100 11.37 -7.37 -2.98
N LYS A 101 12.53 -6.96 -3.50
CA LYS A 101 13.10 -5.64 -3.22
C LYS A 101 12.18 -4.52 -3.69
N VAL A 102 11.67 -4.60 -4.93
CA VAL A 102 10.71 -3.61 -5.47
C VAL A 102 9.46 -3.54 -4.59
N LEU A 103 8.92 -4.67 -4.14
CA LEU A 103 7.79 -4.70 -3.21
C LEU A 103 8.13 -4.07 -1.85
N ALA A 104 9.31 -4.34 -1.31
CA ALA A 104 9.75 -3.79 -0.04
C ALA A 104 9.88 -2.26 -0.11
N ASP A 105 10.53 -1.76 -1.16
CA ASP A 105 10.72 -0.33 -1.41
C ASP A 105 9.37 0.35 -1.62
N PHE A 106 8.49 -0.23 -2.44
CA PHE A 106 7.13 0.29 -2.66
C PHE A 106 6.32 0.43 -1.37
N TRP A 107 6.30 -0.58 -0.51
CA TRP A 107 5.52 -0.51 0.74
C TRP A 107 6.15 0.44 1.77
N ALA A 108 7.48 0.61 1.76
CA ALA A 108 8.14 1.63 2.57
C ALA A 108 7.80 3.05 2.09
N GLU A 109 7.85 3.28 0.78
CA GLU A 109 7.45 4.56 0.16
C GLU A 109 5.96 4.84 0.38
N MET A 110 5.10 3.84 0.24
CA MET A 110 3.66 3.96 0.55
C MET A 110 3.45 4.39 1.99
N LEU A 111 4.17 3.81 2.96
CA LEU A 111 4.03 4.20 4.35
C LEU A 111 4.50 5.65 4.59
N LEU A 112 5.60 6.07 3.95
CA LEU A 112 6.05 7.46 4.00
C LEU A 112 5.07 8.42 3.32
N TYR A 113 4.39 7.98 2.27
CA TYR A 113 3.34 8.74 1.58
C TYR A 113 2.06 8.87 2.43
N LEU A 114 1.75 7.84 3.23
CA LEU A 114 0.60 7.80 4.12
C LEU A 114 0.83 8.52 5.45
N ALA A 115 2.08 8.70 5.88
CA ALA A 115 2.38 9.33 7.16
C ALA A 115 1.97 10.81 7.25
N PRO A 116 2.22 11.67 6.23
CA PRO A 116 1.67 13.01 6.18
C PRO A 116 0.14 12.96 6.23
N SER A 117 -0.47 13.62 7.21
CA SER A 117 -1.91 13.69 7.35
C SER A 117 -2.31 15.05 7.91
N ASP A 118 -3.43 15.57 7.41
CA ASP A 118 -4.02 16.84 7.84
C ASP A 118 -4.74 16.70 9.19
N ASN A 119 -4.95 15.46 9.64
CA ASN A 119 -5.62 15.15 10.90
C ASN A 119 -4.66 15.21 12.09
N VAL A 120 -4.03 16.36 12.29
CA VAL A 120 -3.06 16.65 13.34
C VAL A 120 -3.58 16.26 14.73
N LYS A 121 -4.87 16.48 14.97
CA LYS A 121 -5.51 16.17 16.26
C LYS A 121 -5.43 14.68 16.59
N GLU A 122 -5.87 13.80 15.70
CA GLU A 122 -5.85 12.35 15.97
C GLU A 122 -4.41 11.84 16.10
N HIS A 123 -3.45 12.40 15.34
CA HIS A 123 -2.02 12.07 15.51
C HIS A 123 -1.46 12.46 16.89
N ILE A 124 -1.76 13.66 17.38
CA ILE A 124 -1.33 14.14 18.70
C ILE A 124 -1.99 13.31 19.82
N GLU A 125 -3.30 13.05 19.71
CA GLU A 125 -4.04 12.24 20.69
C GLU A 125 -3.47 10.81 20.77
N GLU A 126 -3.14 10.20 19.63
CA GLU A 126 -2.54 8.87 19.61
C GLU A 126 -1.13 8.89 20.23
N LEU A 127 -0.29 9.87 19.88
CA LEU A 127 1.05 10.04 20.47
C LEU A 127 1.01 10.20 21.99
N ALA A 128 0.04 10.94 22.53
CA ALA A 128 -0.13 11.10 23.97
C ALA A 128 -0.44 9.77 24.70
N ASN A 129 -0.95 8.76 23.97
CA ASN A 129 -1.29 7.44 24.48
C ASN A 129 -0.24 6.35 24.14
N GLY A 130 0.97 6.76 23.74
CA GLY A 130 2.07 5.85 23.38
C GLY A 130 2.34 5.76 21.87
N GLY A 131 1.41 6.24 21.06
CA GLY A 131 1.54 6.40 19.61
C GLY A 131 1.45 5.11 18.81
N GLU A 132 1.02 5.27 17.56
CA GLU A 132 1.13 4.26 16.51
C GLU A 132 2.44 4.43 15.75
N PHE A 133 2.92 3.41 15.03
CA PHE A 133 4.16 3.56 14.26
C PHE A 133 4.06 4.71 13.24
N ILE A 134 2.92 4.86 12.56
CA ILE A 134 2.68 5.94 11.61
C ILE A 134 2.67 7.34 12.24
N THR A 135 2.28 7.48 13.51
CA THR A 135 2.21 8.80 14.17
C THR A 135 3.61 9.32 14.50
N HIS A 136 4.54 8.41 14.79
CA HIS A 136 5.95 8.74 14.93
C HIS A 136 6.55 9.17 13.60
N LEU A 137 6.23 8.49 12.50
CA LEU A 137 6.65 8.91 11.15
C LEU A 137 6.10 10.28 10.78
N TRP A 138 4.81 10.51 11.04
CA TRP A 138 4.16 11.80 10.85
C TRP A 138 4.89 12.92 11.61
N ALA A 139 5.20 12.71 12.90
CA ALA A 139 5.88 13.71 13.71
C ALA A 139 7.29 14.03 13.16
N LEU A 140 8.06 13.01 12.79
CA LEU A 140 9.39 13.17 12.20
C LEU A 140 9.34 13.96 10.88
N LEU A 141 8.41 13.64 9.99
CA LEU A 141 8.27 14.31 8.70
C LEU A 141 7.77 15.76 8.86
N SER A 142 6.86 15.99 9.80
CA SER A 142 6.34 17.33 10.13
C SER A 142 7.44 18.25 10.64
N HIS A 143 8.33 17.72 11.50
CA HIS A 143 9.45 18.47 12.03
C HIS A 143 10.58 18.72 11.02
N ALA A 144 10.74 17.85 10.02
CA ALA A 144 11.76 18.00 8.98
C ALA A 144 11.42 19.06 7.91
N VAL A 145 10.26 19.72 7.98
CA VAL A 145 9.73 20.66 6.95
C VAL A 145 9.65 19.99 5.57
N ILE A 146 9.34 18.69 5.54
CA ILE A 146 9.12 17.93 4.28
C ILE A 146 7.64 17.99 3.87
N LEU A 147 6.76 18.57 4.71
CA LEU A 147 5.31 18.53 4.54
C LEU A 147 4.73 19.84 4.00
N GLU A 148 5.02 20.16 2.74
CA GLU A 148 4.10 21.01 1.95
C GLU A 148 3.55 20.15 0.82
N ARG A 149 2.36 19.57 1.03
CA ARG A 149 1.60 18.96 -0.06
C ARG A 149 0.85 20.09 -0.76
N GLN A 150 1.20 20.41 -2.00
CA GLN A 150 0.43 21.39 -2.77
C GLN A 150 -0.96 20.82 -3.05
N GLU A 151 -1.98 21.43 -2.45
CA GLU A 151 -3.37 21.19 -2.84
C GLU A 151 -3.64 22.00 -4.11
N ASP A 152 -3.60 21.35 -5.28
CA ASP A 152 -4.01 21.96 -6.54
C ASP A 152 -5.53 22.28 -6.51
N HIS A 153 -5.87 23.44 -5.95
CA HIS A 153 -7.17 24.06 -6.11
C HIS A 153 -7.26 24.65 -7.52
N GLN A 154 -7.73 23.86 -8.48
CA GLN A 154 -8.29 24.43 -9.70
C GLN A 154 -9.60 25.15 -9.37
N VAL A 155 -9.49 26.44 -9.03
CA VAL A 155 -10.61 27.37 -9.15
C VAL A 155 -10.80 27.65 -10.64
N GLY A 156 -11.75 26.93 -11.24
CA GLY A 156 -12.31 27.29 -12.52
C GLY A 156 -13.08 28.61 -12.37
N SER A 157 -12.49 29.71 -12.86
CA SER A 157 -13.22 30.94 -13.11
C SER A 157 -14.14 30.73 -14.31
N VAL A 158 -15.44 30.93 -14.12
CA VAL A 158 -16.37 31.36 -15.18
C VAL A 158 -16.55 32.87 -15.03
#